data_AF-A0A076MU23-F1
#
_entry.id   AF-A0A076MU23-F1
#
_cell.length_a   1.000
_cell.length_b   1.000
_cell.length_c   1.000
_cell.angle_alpha   90.00
_cell.angle_beta   90.00
_cell.angle_gamma   90.00
#
_symmetry.space_group_name_H-M   'P 1'
#
loop_
_entity.id
_entity.type
_entity.pdbx_description
1 polymer ?
#
loop_
_entity_poly.entity_id
_entity_poly.type
_entity_poly.pdbx_seq_one_letter_code
_entity_poly.pdbx_strand_id
1 'polypeptide(L)'
;MAQPYPAPPPRRRWPLVVTALVVGLVVGAGIVGLVWIGSGPGAAAADADAACAAVARTTSLEPDTQYAGFQRWGAASQLAAAAAEQEPRYQALADALKAPLEIVMRTFEASGPQFDAAMNRARSACDDL
;
A
#
# COMPACT_ATOMS: atom_id res chain seq x y z
N MET A 1 -39.56 48.76 45.02
CA MET A 1 -39.69 47.28 45.00
C MET A 1 -38.98 46.79 43.74
N ALA A 2 -37.86 46.09 43.85
CA ALA A 2 -37.10 45.60 42.69
C ALA A 2 -37.66 44.26 42.22
N GLN A 3 -38.02 44.16 40.94
CA GLN A 3 -38.47 42.91 40.31
C GLN A 3 -37.27 41.98 40.08
N PRO A 4 -37.36 40.68 40.42
CA PRO A 4 -36.29 39.73 40.17
C PRO A 4 -36.16 39.46 38.65
N TYR A 5 -34.94 39.59 38.14
CA TYR A 5 -34.62 39.27 36.75
C TYR A 5 -34.78 37.75 36.50
N PRO A 6 -35.47 37.32 35.43
CA PRO A 6 -35.54 35.90 35.12
C PRO A 6 -34.15 35.37 34.73
N ALA A 7 -33.71 34.29 35.39
CA ALA A 7 -32.49 33.59 35.04
C ALA A 7 -32.65 32.91 33.66
N PRO A 8 -31.65 32.96 32.78
CA PRO A 8 -31.73 32.33 31.46
C PRO A 8 -31.86 30.80 31.60
N PRO A 9 -32.69 30.14 30.77
CA PRO A 9 -32.89 28.71 30.85
C PRO A 9 -31.58 27.94 30.55
N PRO A 10 -31.32 26.83 31.24
CA PRO A 10 -30.11 26.04 31.02
C PRO A 10 -30.08 25.50 29.59
N ARG A 11 -29.03 25.86 28.83
CA ARG A 11 -28.83 25.38 27.47
C ARG A 11 -28.55 23.87 27.50
N ARG A 12 -29.46 23.07 26.95
CA ARG A 12 -29.34 21.60 26.86
C ARG A 12 -28.19 21.25 25.90
N ARG A 13 -26.98 21.04 26.44
CA ARG A 13 -25.77 20.63 25.69
C ARG A 13 -25.72 19.13 25.40
N TRP A 14 -26.66 18.37 25.93
CA TRP A 14 -26.77 16.92 25.75
C TRP A 14 -26.73 16.44 24.29
N PRO A 15 -27.47 17.04 23.33
CA PRO A 15 -27.38 16.62 21.93
C PRO A 15 -25.99 16.82 21.32
N LEU A 16 -25.24 17.86 21.73
CA LEU A 16 -23.87 18.09 21.25
C LEU A 16 -22.88 17.02 21.75
N VAL A 17 -23.06 16.56 22.99
CA VAL A 17 -22.24 15.48 23.56
C VAL A 17 -22.48 14.18 22.81
N VAL A 18 -23.75 13.85 22.54
CA VAL A 18 -24.11 12.65 21.78
C VAL A 18 -23.52 12.69 20.36
N THR A 19 -23.63 13.83 19.67
CA THR A 19 -23.06 13.96 18.32
C THR A 19 -21.54 13.84 18.32
N ALA A 20 -20.84 14.44 19.29
CA ALA A 20 -19.38 14.34 19.38
C ALA A 20 -18.93 12.89 19.63
N LEU A 21 -19.68 12.15 20.45
CA LEU A 21 -19.40 10.74 20.76
C LEU A 21 -19.62 9.84 19.54
N VAL A 22 -20.72 10.04 18.80
CA VAL A 22 -20.99 9.31 17.55
C VAL A 22 -19.92 9.60 16.50
N VAL A 23 -19.55 10.87 16.32
CA VAL A 23 -18.49 11.25 15.38
C VAL A 23 -17.16 10.63 15.79
N GLY A 24 -16.79 10.71 17.07
CA GLY A 24 -15.58 10.09 17.60
C GLY A 24 -15.55 8.56 17.40
N LEU A 25 -16.69 7.89 17.61
CA LEU A 25 -16.83 6.45 17.40
C LEU A 25 -16.70 6.07 15.92
N VAL A 26 -17.34 6.82 15.02
CA VAL A 26 -17.24 6.58 13.56
C VAL A 26 -15.83 6.80 13.06
N VAL A 27 -15.17 7.87 13.49
CA VAL A 27 -13.78 8.16 13.13
C VAL A 27 -12.85 7.09 13.69
N GLY A 28 -13.02 6.70 14.96
CA GLY A 28 -12.24 5.64 15.59
C GLY A 28 -12.42 4.27 14.93
N ALA A 29 -13.67 3.87 14.66
CA ALA A 29 -13.99 2.62 13.97
C ALA A 29 -13.49 2.62 12.52
N GLY A 30 -13.53 3.75 11.83
CA GLY A 30 -12.98 3.89 10.48
C GLY A 30 -11.48 3.63 10.45
N ILE A 31 -10.72 4.19 11.39
CA ILE A 31 -9.26 3.99 11.47
C ILE A 31 -8.94 2.52 11.78
N VAL A 32 -9.62 1.92 12.76
CA VAL A 32 -9.39 0.51 13.12
C VAL A 32 -9.80 -0.44 11.98
N GLY A 33 -10.91 -0.17 11.30
CA GLY A 33 -11.34 -0.95 10.15
C GLY A 33 -10.33 -0.95 9.00
N LEU A 34 -9.68 0.20 8.73
CA LEU A 34 -8.62 0.30 7.74
C LEU A 34 -7.39 -0.54 8.10
N VAL A 35 -7.05 -0.64 9.38
CA VAL A 35 -5.92 -1.47 9.85
C VAL A 35 -6.21 -2.96 9.64
N TRP A 36 -7.45 -3.42 9.87
CA TRP A 36 -7.81 -4.83 9.70
C TRP A 36 -7.85 -5.30 8.24
N ILE A 37 -8.10 -4.40 7.27
CA ILE A 37 -8.04 -4.74 5.84
C ILE A 37 -6.62 -5.19 5.44
N GLY A 38 -5.58 -4.63 6.06
CA GLY A 38 -4.19 -5.00 5.81
C GLY A 38 -3.72 -6.29 6.50
N SER A 39 -4.52 -6.89 7.39
CA SER A 39 -4.14 -8.09 8.16
C SER A 39 -5.10 -9.27 7.97
N GLY A 40 -6.08 -9.13 7.08
CA GLY A 40 -7.07 -10.15 6.79
C GLY A 40 -6.59 -11.20 5.77
N PRO A 41 -7.37 -12.27 5.55
CA PRO A 41 -7.08 -13.38 4.62
C PRO A 41 -7.03 -13.01 3.11
N GLY A 42 -6.75 -11.74 2.79
CA GLY A 42 -6.48 -11.25 1.43
C GLY A 42 -5.30 -10.28 1.36
N ALA A 43 -4.54 -10.10 2.44
CA ALA A 43 -3.38 -9.21 2.48
C ALA A 43 -2.31 -9.63 1.46
N ALA A 44 -2.03 -10.93 1.33
CA ALA A 44 -1.09 -11.44 0.32
C ALA A 44 -1.53 -11.13 -1.12
N ALA A 45 -2.82 -11.32 -1.44
CA ALA A 45 -3.35 -10.96 -2.74
C ALA A 45 -3.29 -9.45 -3.00
N ALA A 46 -3.63 -8.63 -2.00
CA ALA A 46 -3.53 -7.18 -2.11
C ALA A 46 -2.08 -6.70 -2.30
N ASP A 47 -1.11 -7.32 -1.64
CA ASP A 47 0.32 -7.05 -1.81
C ASP A 47 0.80 -7.44 -3.21
N ALA A 48 0.39 -8.61 -3.71
CA ALA A 48 0.69 -9.05 -5.08
C ALA A 48 0.09 -8.11 -6.15
N ASP A 49 -1.17 -7.71 -5.99
CA ASP A 49 -1.84 -6.76 -6.87
C ASP A 49 -1.15 -5.38 -6.85
N ALA A 50 -0.79 -4.89 -5.66
CA ALA A 50 -0.07 -3.63 -5.49
C ALA A 50 1.32 -3.68 -6.11
N ALA A 51 2.03 -4.80 -5.98
CA ALA A 51 3.31 -5.04 -6.64
C ALA A 51 3.17 -4.93 -8.17
N CYS A 52 2.20 -5.62 -8.75
CA CYS A 52 1.99 -5.62 -10.20
C CYS A 52 1.49 -4.28 -10.73
N ALA A 53 0.67 -3.56 -9.96
CA ALA A 53 0.29 -2.19 -10.29
C ALA A 53 1.50 -1.22 -10.28
N ALA A 54 2.51 -1.46 -9.45
CA ALA A 54 3.75 -0.69 -9.45
C ALA A 54 4.66 -1.07 -10.65
N VAL A 55 4.76 -2.37 -10.97
CA VAL A 55 5.48 -2.87 -12.16
C VAL A 55 4.93 -2.28 -13.45
N ALA A 56 3.61 -2.27 -13.63
CA ALA A 56 2.94 -1.72 -14.82
C ALA A 56 3.25 -0.23 -15.06
N ARG A 57 3.50 0.53 -13.99
CA ARG A 57 3.82 1.97 -14.04
C ARG A 57 5.32 2.27 -14.13
N THR A 58 6.16 1.24 -14.18
CA THR A 58 7.62 1.37 -14.14
C THR A 58 8.23 0.97 -15.48
N THR A 59 8.77 1.96 -16.19
CA THR A 59 9.31 1.80 -17.55
C THR A 59 10.83 1.64 -17.59
N SER A 60 11.54 2.06 -16.55
CA SER A 60 13.00 1.98 -16.44
C SER A 60 13.42 1.79 -14.98
N LEU A 61 14.56 1.13 -14.79
CA LEU A 61 15.24 0.99 -13.51
C LEU A 61 16.61 1.70 -13.49
N GLU A 62 16.87 2.60 -14.44
CA GLU A 62 18.14 3.33 -14.50
C GLU A 62 18.35 4.13 -13.20
N PRO A 63 19.33 3.77 -12.35
CA PRO A 63 19.44 4.37 -11.03
C PRO A 63 19.87 5.84 -11.10
N ASP A 64 20.62 6.22 -12.14
CA ASP A 64 21.21 7.57 -12.26
C ASP A 64 20.25 8.62 -12.82
N THR A 65 19.32 8.21 -13.68
CA THR A 65 18.40 9.13 -14.38
C THR A 65 16.94 8.92 -14.02
N GLN A 66 16.58 7.72 -13.54
CA GLN A 66 15.20 7.31 -13.28
C GLN A 66 15.08 6.59 -11.92
N TYR A 67 15.70 7.15 -10.90
CA TYR A 67 15.71 6.59 -9.54
C TYR A 67 14.31 6.32 -8.98
N ALA A 68 13.31 7.12 -9.34
CA ALA A 68 11.92 6.88 -8.96
C ALA A 68 11.34 5.57 -9.53
N GLY A 69 11.82 5.13 -10.70
CA GLY A 69 11.48 3.83 -11.28
C GLY A 69 12.14 2.69 -10.51
N PHE A 70 13.43 2.82 -10.22
CA PHE A 70 14.18 1.87 -9.39
C PHE A 70 13.52 1.69 -8.01
N GLN A 71 13.14 2.77 -7.34
CA GLN A 71 12.47 2.72 -6.03
C GLN A 71 11.08 2.10 -6.10
N ARG A 72 10.29 2.43 -7.14
CA ARG A 72 8.98 1.80 -7.35
C ARG A 72 9.10 0.30 -7.57
N TRP A 73 10.11 -0.14 -8.31
CA TRP A 73 10.37 -1.56 -8.52
C TRP A 73 10.85 -2.25 -7.24
N GLY A 74 11.73 -1.60 -6.47
CA GLY A 74 12.13 -2.04 -5.14
C GLY A 74 10.94 -2.30 -4.23
N ALA A 75 10.02 -1.35 -4.14
CA ALA A 75 8.78 -1.49 -3.38
C ALA A 75 7.91 -2.65 -3.88
N ALA A 76 7.76 -2.80 -5.20
CA ALA A 76 7.03 -3.91 -5.79
C ALA A 76 7.62 -5.27 -5.40
N SER A 77 8.95 -5.41 -5.46
CA SER A 77 9.65 -6.64 -5.07
C SER A 77 9.45 -6.98 -3.59
N GLN A 78 9.41 -5.98 -2.69
CA GLN A 78 9.15 -6.21 -1.27
C GLN A 78 7.70 -6.65 -1.02
N LEU A 79 6.73 -6.04 -1.69
CA LEU A 79 5.32 -6.44 -1.59
C LEU A 79 5.11 -7.88 -2.09
N ALA A 80 5.69 -8.26 -3.22
CA ALA A 80 5.61 -9.63 -3.71
C ALA A 80 6.28 -10.64 -2.75
N ALA A 81 7.39 -10.26 -2.11
CA ALA A 81 8.02 -11.09 -1.08
C ALA A 81 7.11 -11.26 0.15
N ALA A 82 6.48 -10.17 0.64
CA ALA A 82 5.53 -10.23 1.74
C ALA A 82 4.30 -11.09 1.41
N ALA A 83 3.82 -11.03 0.17
CA ALA A 83 2.77 -11.91 -0.33
C ALA A 83 3.20 -13.39 -0.30
N ALA A 84 4.44 -13.70 -0.74
CA ALA A 84 4.98 -15.05 -0.76
C ALA A 84 5.24 -15.62 0.65
N GLU A 85 5.61 -14.79 1.61
CA GLU A 85 5.76 -15.18 3.02
C GLU A 85 4.43 -15.63 3.64
N GLN A 86 3.33 -14.96 3.26
CA GLN A 86 1.98 -15.29 3.73
C GLN A 86 1.38 -16.47 2.95
N GLU A 87 1.55 -16.48 1.63
CA GLU A 87 0.99 -17.46 0.71
C GLU A 87 2.03 -17.95 -0.30
N PRO A 88 2.52 -19.20 -0.19
CA PRO A 88 3.61 -19.73 -1.04
C PRO A 88 3.34 -19.69 -2.55
N ARG A 89 2.07 -19.60 -2.98
CA ARG A 89 1.72 -19.48 -4.41
C ARG A 89 2.32 -18.24 -5.08
N TYR A 90 2.64 -17.19 -4.32
CA TYR A 90 3.25 -15.96 -4.84
C TYR A 90 4.79 -16.01 -4.93
N GLN A 91 5.42 -17.13 -4.59
CA GLN A 91 6.89 -17.24 -4.62
C GLN A 91 7.47 -17.00 -6.02
N ALA A 92 6.81 -17.52 -7.06
CA ALA A 92 7.24 -17.29 -8.44
C ALA A 92 7.21 -15.81 -8.83
N LEU A 93 6.20 -15.05 -8.36
CA LEU A 93 6.11 -13.61 -8.55
C LEU A 93 7.26 -12.90 -7.83
N ALA A 94 7.50 -13.22 -6.55
CA ALA A 94 8.56 -12.61 -5.76
C ALA A 94 9.95 -12.79 -6.40
N ASP A 95 10.25 -14.01 -6.86
CA ASP A 95 11.51 -14.33 -7.53
C ASP A 95 11.64 -13.59 -8.87
N ALA A 96 10.55 -13.52 -9.66
CA ALA A 96 10.55 -12.82 -10.93
C ALA A 96 10.77 -11.30 -10.75
N LEU A 97 10.15 -10.67 -9.75
CA LEU A 97 10.29 -9.24 -9.48
C LEU A 97 11.66 -8.88 -8.88
N LYS A 98 12.31 -9.82 -8.19
CA LYS A 98 13.65 -9.62 -7.62
C LYS A 98 14.75 -9.61 -8.69
N ALA A 99 14.62 -10.42 -9.74
CA ALA A 99 15.68 -10.64 -10.71
C ALA A 99 16.20 -9.36 -11.42
N PRO A 100 15.35 -8.42 -11.89
CA PRO A 100 15.84 -7.17 -12.50
C PRO A 100 16.69 -6.32 -11.55
N LEU A 101 16.31 -6.23 -10.26
CA LEU A 101 17.07 -5.49 -9.27
C LEU A 101 18.44 -6.12 -9.03
N GLU A 102 18.52 -7.45 -8.96
CA GLU A 102 19.81 -8.13 -8.78
C GLU A 102 20.75 -7.89 -9.95
N ILE A 103 20.23 -7.88 -11.18
CA ILE A 103 21.01 -7.58 -12.38
C ILE A 103 21.55 -6.14 -12.30
N VAL A 104 20.69 -5.16 -12.02
CA VAL A 104 21.10 -3.75 -11.89
C VAL A 104 22.11 -3.58 -10.76
N MET A 105 21.90 -4.21 -9.59
CA MET A 105 22.84 -4.08 -8.47
C MET A 105 24.20 -4.74 -8.73
N ARG A 106 24.25 -5.80 -9.55
CA ARG A 106 25.51 -6.50 -9.88
C ARG A 106 26.28 -5.82 -11.00
N THR A 107 25.58 -5.27 -11.99
CA THR A 107 26.17 -4.75 -13.23
C THR A 107 26.20 -3.23 -13.28
N PHE A 108 25.39 -2.56 -12.45
CA PHE A 108 25.10 -1.13 -12.52
C PHE A 108 24.45 -0.69 -13.84
N GLU A 109 23.91 -1.64 -14.61
CA GLU A 109 23.26 -1.39 -15.90
C GLU A 109 21.79 -1.82 -15.85
N ALA A 110 20.89 -0.93 -16.25
CA ALA A 110 19.46 -1.21 -16.42
C ALA A 110 19.11 -1.51 -17.90
N SER A 111 19.99 -2.26 -18.57
CA SER A 111 19.83 -2.61 -19.99
C SER A 111 20.51 -3.94 -20.34
N GLY A 112 20.22 -4.45 -21.53
CA GLY A 112 20.86 -5.64 -22.09
C GLY A 112 20.00 -6.91 -21.99
N PRO A 113 20.40 -7.99 -22.68
CA PRO A 113 19.51 -9.14 -22.92
C PRO A 113 19.03 -9.84 -21.64
N GLN A 114 19.89 -9.89 -20.61
CA GLN A 114 19.55 -10.52 -19.33
C GLN A 114 18.54 -9.67 -18.55
N PHE A 115 18.73 -8.35 -18.54
CA PHE A 115 17.81 -7.41 -17.91
C PHE A 115 16.46 -7.43 -18.62
N ASP A 116 16.44 -7.35 -19.96
CA ASP A 116 15.21 -7.37 -20.74
C ASP A 116 14.43 -8.68 -20.53
N ALA A 117 15.12 -9.81 -20.51
CA ALA A 117 14.50 -11.10 -20.20
C ALA A 117 13.93 -11.15 -18.78
N ALA A 118 14.63 -10.59 -17.79
CA ALA A 118 14.14 -10.53 -16.41
C ALA A 118 12.92 -9.61 -16.28
N MET A 119 12.94 -8.45 -16.94
CA MET A 119 11.81 -7.52 -16.98
C MET A 119 10.57 -8.14 -17.62
N ASN A 120 10.74 -8.87 -18.72
CA ASN A 120 9.63 -9.55 -19.38
C ASN A 120 9.08 -10.69 -18.53
N ARG A 121 9.95 -11.47 -17.86
CA ARG A 121 9.51 -12.52 -16.93
C ARG A 121 8.75 -11.95 -15.74
N ALA A 122 9.19 -10.81 -15.20
CA ALA A 122 8.50 -10.13 -14.12
C ALA A 122 7.09 -9.66 -14.54
N ARG A 123 6.96 -9.12 -15.76
CA ARG A 123 5.66 -8.70 -16.31
C ARG A 123 4.75 -9.89 -16.58
N SER A 124 5.25 -10.97 -17.18
CA SER A 124 4.44 -12.17 -17.41
C SER A 124 3.97 -12.81 -16.11
N ALA A 125 4.81 -12.81 -15.07
CA ALA A 125 4.41 -13.30 -13.76
C ALA A 125 3.27 -12.48 -13.13
N CYS A 126 3.12 -11.21 -13.50
CA CYS A 126 1.97 -10.40 -13.12
C CYS A 126 0.72 -10.70 -13.96
N ASP A 127 0.87 -11.11 -15.21
CA ASP A 127 -0.27 -11.49 -16.08
C ASP A 127 -0.88 -12.85 -15.67
N ASP A 128 -0.10 -13.70 -15.00
CA ASP A 128 -0.49 -15.04 -14.53
C ASP A 128 -1.14 -15.06 -13.12
N LEU A 129 -1.35 -13.90 -12.50
CA LEU A 129 -1.94 -13.76 -11.15
C LEU A 129 -3.45 -14.05 -11.08
#